data_AF-A0AAD2FS37-F1
#
_entry.id   AF-A0AAD2FS37-F1
#
_cell.length_a   1.000
_cell.length_b   1.000
_cell.length_c   1.000
_cell.angle_alpha   90.00
_cell.angle_beta   90.00
_cell.angle_gamma   90.00
#
_symmetry.space_group_name_H-M   'P 1'
#
loop_
_entity.id
_entity.type
_entity.pdbx_description
1 polymer ?
#
loop_
_entity_poly.entity_id
_entity_poly.type
_entity_poly.pdbx_seq_one_letter_code
_entity_poly.pdbx_strand_id
1 'polypeptide(L)'
;MPGRRNQGRGGRGGRGGRSAQQTGRGSHGKKADRPKQYHPHNPDFTHEQVTIYLLEAIALKSLDYAQDMIWSMRNMAHVDFEALRGTQTVYKPGKNDSEFFKSSRQAQLDRNWENLNVKIDKREVIYTTNQYTVAAIITKHFITQAMRDKLSNESDWLDLKEDHVMLLKRIKTFMTITDKTEWQHFGLMESLKRFMNCTQKQNESVNDYRRRFEAQADQVFEILGTDVLHVYATKTMGYLDLDDKFLQHP
;
A
#
# COMPACT_ATOMS: atom_id res chain seq x y z
N MET A 1 33.45 -29.84 67.98
CA MET A 1 33.40 -31.00 68.92
C MET A 1 32.00 -31.03 69.52
N PRO A 2 31.25 -32.14 69.64
CA PRO A 2 31.35 -33.51 69.07
C PRO A 2 30.18 -33.79 68.06
N GLY A 3 30.06 -34.86 67.27
CA GLY A 3 30.75 -36.14 67.20
C GLY A 3 29.81 -37.33 67.47
N ARG A 4 29.55 -38.15 66.43
CA ARG A 4 29.22 -39.61 66.36
C ARG A 4 27.96 -39.91 65.52
N ARG A 5 28.04 -40.50 64.31
CA ARG A 5 28.45 -41.87 63.85
C ARG A 5 27.63 -43.03 64.44
N ASN A 6 26.79 -43.66 63.60
CA ASN A 6 26.99 -45.03 63.07
C ASN A 6 25.94 -45.35 61.96
N GLN A 7 26.36 -45.70 60.74
CA GLN A 7 26.44 -47.09 60.18
C GLN A 7 25.09 -47.83 60.23
N GLY A 8 24.47 -48.30 59.14
CA GLY A 8 24.81 -48.38 57.72
C GLY A 8 23.76 -49.26 57.01
N ARG A 9 24.11 -49.74 55.81
CA ARG A 9 23.63 -50.98 55.14
C ARG A 9 22.67 -50.84 53.95
N GLY A 10 23.17 -51.29 52.79
CA GLY A 10 22.41 -51.79 51.63
C GLY A 10 21.86 -50.69 50.71
N GLY A 11 21.95 -50.73 49.39
CA GLY A 11 22.25 -51.81 48.47
C GLY A 11 21.52 -51.51 47.16
N ARG A 12 22.25 -51.53 46.05
CA ARG A 12 21.87 -51.80 44.65
C ARG A 12 20.39 -51.83 44.24
N GLY A 13 20.13 -51.19 43.07
CA GLY A 13 19.02 -51.48 42.16
C GLY A 13 17.93 -50.41 42.25
N GLY A 14 17.38 -49.83 41.20
CA GLY A 14 17.32 -50.22 39.79
C GLY A 14 15.94 -49.80 39.28
N ARG A 15 15.92 -49.14 38.11
CA ARG A 15 14.79 -49.05 37.16
C ARG A 15 13.45 -48.43 37.63
N GLY A 16 13.15 -47.28 37.03
CA GLY A 16 11.94 -47.18 36.20
C GLY A 16 10.66 -46.73 36.89
N GLY A 17 10.62 -45.48 37.38
CA GLY A 17 9.38 -44.76 37.61
C GLY A 17 9.16 -43.76 36.47
N ARG A 18 8.37 -44.13 35.46
CA ARG A 18 7.87 -43.19 34.44
C ARG A 18 7.07 -42.11 35.17
N SER A 19 7.64 -40.92 35.31
CA SER A 19 6.86 -39.74 35.62
C SER A 19 5.87 -39.56 34.48
N ALA A 20 4.59 -39.62 34.81
CA ALA A 20 3.53 -39.22 33.92
C ALA A 20 3.75 -37.74 33.61
N GLN A 21 4.43 -37.49 32.50
CA GLN A 21 4.49 -36.19 31.87
C GLN A 21 3.06 -35.90 31.44
N GLN A 22 2.32 -35.22 32.33
CA GLN A 22 1.13 -34.48 31.97
C GLN A 22 1.53 -33.57 30.82
N THR A 23 1.32 -34.07 29.61
CA THR A 23 1.16 -33.24 28.43
C THR A 23 -0.10 -32.46 28.72
N GLY A 24 0.10 -31.30 29.36
CA GLY A 24 -0.92 -30.28 29.42
C GLY A 24 -1.39 -30.09 28.00
N ARG A 25 -2.60 -30.58 27.70
CA ARG A 25 -3.38 -30.17 26.55
C ARG A 25 -3.39 -28.66 26.64
N GLY A 26 -2.51 -28.02 25.87
CA GLY A 26 -2.52 -26.59 25.68
C GLY A 26 -3.91 -26.27 25.21
N SER A 27 -4.70 -25.66 26.11
CA SER A 27 -5.96 -25.05 25.76
C SER A 27 -5.68 -24.23 24.51
N HIS A 28 -6.23 -24.65 23.37
CA HIS A 28 -6.36 -23.78 22.22
C HIS A 28 -7.31 -22.68 22.67
N GLY A 29 -6.78 -21.72 23.45
CA GLY A 29 -7.44 -20.47 23.69
C GLY A 29 -7.80 -19.95 22.30
N LYS A 30 -9.10 -19.71 22.09
CA LYS A 30 -9.59 -19.08 20.87
C LYS A 30 -8.61 -17.94 20.57
N LYS A 31 -7.90 -18.03 19.43
CA LYS A 31 -7.05 -16.92 18.99
C LYS A 31 -7.95 -15.68 19.08
N ALA A 32 -7.60 -14.75 19.96
CA ALA A 32 -8.32 -13.49 20.04
C ALA A 32 -8.39 -12.93 18.63
N ASP A 33 -9.59 -12.56 18.19
CA ASP A 33 -9.80 -12.09 16.84
C ASP A 33 -8.90 -10.86 16.65
N ARG A 34 -7.90 -10.99 15.76
CA ARG A 34 -6.88 -9.95 15.62
C ARG A 34 -7.53 -8.71 15.03
N PRO A 35 -7.20 -7.50 15.51
CA PRO A 35 -7.78 -6.29 14.96
C PRO A 35 -7.42 -6.18 13.47
N LYS A 36 -8.41 -5.96 12.61
CA LYS A 36 -8.23 -5.76 11.17
C LYS A 36 -7.57 -4.41 10.92
N GLN A 37 -6.24 -4.38 10.84
CA GLN A 37 -5.44 -3.18 10.68
C GLN A 37 -4.43 -3.31 9.54
N TYR A 38 -4.11 -2.19 8.91
CA TYR A 38 -3.05 -2.07 7.92
C TYR A 38 -1.68 -2.15 8.58
N HIS A 39 -0.80 -2.98 8.02
CA HIS A 39 0.56 -3.21 8.52
C HIS A 39 1.57 -3.13 7.37
N PRO A 40 2.72 -2.45 7.52
CA PRO A 40 3.66 -2.21 6.41
C PRO A 40 4.42 -3.47 5.98
N HIS A 41 4.65 -4.42 6.89
CA HIS A 41 5.43 -5.63 6.62
C HIS A 41 4.70 -6.89 7.07
N ASN A 42 4.66 -7.96 6.27
CA ASN A 42 3.98 -9.22 6.64
C ASN A 42 2.56 -9.01 7.22
N PRO A 43 1.64 -8.39 6.46
CA PRO A 43 0.32 -8.08 6.98
C PRO A 43 -0.52 -9.34 7.20
N ASP A 44 -1.25 -9.38 8.33
CA ASP A 44 -2.23 -10.45 8.62
C ASP A 44 -3.45 -10.40 7.69
N PHE A 45 -3.77 -9.21 7.17
CA PHE A 45 -4.89 -8.95 6.29
C PHE A 45 -4.43 -8.16 5.06
N THR A 46 -5.01 -8.46 3.90
CA THR A 46 -4.75 -7.68 2.69
C THR A 46 -5.32 -6.26 2.83
N HIS A 47 -4.77 -5.33 2.05
CA HIS A 47 -5.28 -3.95 2.02
C HIS A 47 -6.80 -3.93 1.79
N GLU A 48 -7.30 -4.68 0.81
CA GLU A 48 -8.73 -4.73 0.46
C GLU A 48 -9.61 -5.21 1.63
N GLN A 49 -9.18 -6.24 2.36
CA GLN A 49 -9.94 -6.77 3.51
C GLN A 49 -10.09 -5.73 4.62
N VAL A 50 -9.01 -5.00 4.93
CA VAL A 50 -9.05 -3.92 5.93
C VAL A 50 -9.86 -2.73 5.42
N THR A 51 -9.77 -2.41 4.12
CA THR A 51 -10.57 -1.35 3.50
C THR A 51 -12.07 -1.65 3.59
N ILE A 52 -12.52 -2.87 3.28
CA ILE A 52 -13.93 -3.24 3.41
C ILE A 52 -14.42 -3.00 4.85
N TYR A 53 -13.65 -3.44 5.84
CA TYR A 53 -14.00 -3.24 7.25
C TYR A 53 -13.99 -1.77 7.68
N LEU A 54 -13.05 -0.97 7.15
CA LEU A 54 -13.03 0.49 7.33
C LEU A 54 -14.31 1.14 6.75
N LEU A 55 -14.72 0.76 5.53
CA LEU A 55 -15.92 1.30 4.91
C LEU A 55 -17.17 1.01 5.74
N GLU A 56 -17.30 -0.21 6.27
CA GLU A 56 -18.40 -0.58 7.18
C GLU A 56 -18.37 0.25 8.46
N ALA A 57 -17.18 0.44 9.06
CA ALA A 57 -17.05 1.24 10.26
C ALA A 57 -17.39 2.72 10.04
N ILE A 58 -17.02 3.30 8.89
CA ILE A 58 -17.41 4.67 8.51
C ILE A 58 -18.92 4.76 8.23
N ALA A 59 -19.52 3.74 7.59
CA ALA A 59 -20.98 3.71 7.37
C ALA A 59 -21.78 3.69 8.67
N LEU A 60 -21.25 3.06 9.72
CA LEU A 60 -21.84 3.04 11.06
C LEU A 60 -21.61 4.35 11.84
N LYS A 61 -20.72 5.23 11.38
CA LYS A 61 -20.56 6.57 11.96
C LYS A 61 -21.68 7.47 11.44
N SER A 62 -22.28 8.22 12.35
CA SER A 62 -23.28 9.25 12.05
C SER A 62 -22.63 10.51 11.46
N LEU A 63 -21.91 10.37 10.35
CA LEU A 63 -21.34 11.50 9.59
C LEU A 63 -22.34 11.95 8.54
N ASP A 64 -22.58 13.26 8.46
CA ASP A 64 -23.36 13.83 7.37
C ASP A 64 -22.67 13.55 6.04
N TYR A 65 -23.45 13.10 5.03
CA TYR A 65 -22.92 12.71 3.72
C TYR A 65 -21.79 11.66 3.78
N ALA A 66 -21.83 10.72 4.74
CA ALA A 66 -20.86 9.62 4.86
C ALA A 66 -20.66 8.82 3.55
N GLN A 67 -21.69 8.77 2.69
CA GLN A 67 -21.65 8.12 1.39
C GLN A 67 -20.54 8.68 0.48
N ASP A 68 -20.21 9.96 0.59
CA ASP A 68 -19.15 10.60 -0.20
C ASP A 68 -17.77 10.14 0.22
N MET A 69 -17.57 10.02 1.54
CA MET A 69 -16.35 9.44 2.10
C MET A 69 -16.19 7.99 1.66
N ILE A 70 -17.28 7.22 1.73
CA ILE A 70 -17.29 5.81 1.31
C ILE A 70 -16.97 5.67 -0.18
N TRP A 71 -17.62 6.47 -1.02
CA TRP A 71 -17.36 6.50 -2.46
C TRP A 71 -15.91 6.89 -2.73
N SER A 72 -15.41 7.91 -2.05
CA SER A 72 -14.05 8.41 -2.22
C SER A 72 -13.00 7.38 -1.83
N MET A 73 -13.16 6.72 -0.68
CA MET A 73 -12.27 5.64 -0.23
C MET A 73 -12.32 4.43 -1.16
N ARG A 74 -13.49 4.06 -1.67
CA ARG A 74 -13.64 2.93 -2.60
C ARG A 74 -12.95 3.18 -3.94
N ASN A 75 -13.10 4.39 -4.48
CA ASN A 75 -12.51 4.75 -5.79
C ASN A 75 -11.10 5.32 -5.68
N MET A 76 -10.59 5.54 -4.46
CA MET A 76 -9.29 6.19 -4.20
C MET A 76 -9.18 7.55 -4.92
N ALA A 77 -10.28 8.30 -4.96
CA ALA A 77 -10.40 9.58 -5.65
C ALA A 77 -11.33 10.51 -4.87
N HIS A 78 -11.13 11.82 -4.98
CA HIS A 78 -12.05 12.79 -4.39
C HIS A 78 -13.33 12.91 -5.22
N VAL A 79 -14.43 13.24 -4.55
CA VAL A 79 -15.67 13.60 -5.25
C VAL A 79 -15.44 14.91 -6.01
N ASP A 80 -15.77 14.91 -7.29
CA ASP A 80 -15.77 16.11 -8.11
C ASP A 80 -17.09 16.86 -7.93
N PHE A 81 -17.08 17.90 -7.08
CA PHE A 81 -18.26 18.70 -6.81
C PHE A 81 -18.65 19.60 -7.98
N GLU A 82 -17.71 19.99 -8.84
CA GLU A 82 -18.00 20.79 -10.04
C GLU A 82 -18.75 19.97 -11.08
N ALA A 83 -18.36 18.70 -11.26
CA ALA A 83 -19.12 17.77 -12.09
C ALA A 83 -20.56 17.57 -11.58
N LEU A 84 -20.80 17.68 -10.26
CA LEU A 84 -22.14 17.62 -9.67
C LEU A 84 -22.96 18.89 -9.91
N ARG A 85 -22.33 20.07 -10.03
CA ARG A 85 -23.01 21.33 -10.36
C ARG A 85 -23.57 21.27 -11.78
N GLY A 86 -22.76 20.82 -12.73
CA GLY A 86 -23.15 20.72 -14.15
C GLY A 86 -23.28 22.09 -14.82
N THR A 87 -24.22 22.24 -15.76
CA THR A 87 -24.49 23.52 -16.46
C THR A 87 -25.90 24.04 -16.22
N GLN A 88 -26.03 25.35 -16.01
CA GLN A 88 -27.32 25.99 -15.81
C GLN A 88 -28.24 25.75 -16.99
N THR A 89 -29.45 25.27 -16.71
CA THR A 89 -30.45 25.04 -17.75
C THR A 89 -31.12 26.35 -18.11
N VAL A 90 -31.06 26.72 -19.39
CA VAL A 90 -31.79 27.86 -19.94
C VAL A 90 -33.09 27.38 -20.56
N TYR A 91 -34.18 28.08 -20.25
CA TYR A 91 -35.48 27.79 -20.81
C TYR A 91 -35.45 27.94 -22.34
N LYS A 92 -35.93 26.93 -23.07
CA LYS A 92 -36.07 26.98 -24.52
C LYS A 92 -37.52 27.35 -24.87
N PRO A 93 -37.78 28.60 -25.30
CA PRO A 93 -39.14 29.06 -25.57
C PRO A 93 -39.73 28.39 -26.80
N GLY A 94 -41.00 28.00 -26.71
CA GLY A 94 -41.85 27.62 -27.83
C GLY A 94 -42.39 28.86 -28.58
N LYS A 95 -42.84 28.63 -29.81
CA LYS A 95 -43.31 29.70 -30.72
C LYS A 95 -44.47 30.53 -30.17
N ASN A 96 -45.30 29.95 -29.29
CA ASN A 96 -46.53 30.57 -28.77
C ASN A 96 -46.43 30.96 -27.29
N ASP A 97 -45.25 30.90 -26.67
CA ASP A 97 -45.12 31.23 -25.26
C ASP A 97 -45.23 32.73 -25.03
N SER A 98 -46.07 33.14 -24.07
CA SER A 98 -46.13 34.53 -23.63
C SER A 98 -44.85 34.93 -22.91
N GLU A 99 -44.51 36.21 -22.96
CA GLU A 99 -43.30 36.73 -22.32
C GLU A 99 -43.30 36.53 -20.81
N PHE A 100 -44.47 36.66 -20.18
CA PHE A 100 -44.68 36.31 -18.77
C PHE A 100 -44.40 34.83 -18.48
N PHE A 101 -44.82 33.92 -19.37
CA PHE A 101 -44.57 32.49 -19.18
C PHE A 101 -43.06 32.18 -19.31
N LYS A 102 -42.37 32.78 -20.29
CA LYS A 102 -40.93 32.64 -20.47
C LYS A 102 -40.15 33.11 -19.23
N SER A 103 -40.45 34.30 -18.73
CA SER A 103 -39.76 34.87 -17.56
C SER A 103 -40.05 34.08 -16.29
N SER A 104 -41.30 33.65 -16.08
CA SER A 104 -41.69 32.81 -14.94
C SER A 104 -40.98 31.46 -14.96
N ARG A 105 -40.89 30.81 -16.13
CA ARG A 105 -40.17 29.53 -16.29
C ARG A 105 -38.67 29.67 -16.08
N GLN A 106 -38.05 30.71 -16.65
CA GLN A 106 -36.63 30.96 -16.41
C GLN A 106 -36.35 31.23 -14.93
N ALA A 107 -37.17 32.06 -14.26
CA ALA A 107 -37.03 32.33 -12.83
C ALA A 107 -37.23 31.09 -11.93
N GLN A 108 -37.96 30.07 -12.38
CA GLN A 108 -38.04 28.78 -11.68
C GLN A 108 -36.76 27.96 -11.88
N LEU A 109 -36.21 27.91 -13.09
CA LEU A 109 -34.96 27.22 -13.38
C LEU A 109 -33.78 27.86 -12.63
N ASP A 110 -33.71 29.18 -12.59
CA ASP A 110 -32.66 29.93 -11.88
C ASP A 110 -32.71 29.66 -10.38
N ARG A 111 -33.92 29.67 -9.78
CA ARG A 111 -34.09 29.31 -8.36
C ARG A 111 -33.70 27.87 -8.07
N ASN A 112 -34.05 26.94 -8.95
CA ASN A 112 -33.66 25.53 -8.78
C ASN A 112 -32.14 25.34 -8.89
N TRP A 113 -31.50 26.06 -9.80
CA TRP A 113 -30.07 26.08 -9.99
C TRP A 113 -29.33 26.64 -8.75
N GLU A 114 -29.77 27.77 -8.24
CA GLU A 114 -29.23 28.37 -7.02
C GLU A 114 -29.40 27.43 -5.81
N ASN A 115 -30.59 26.85 -5.64
CA ASN A 115 -30.84 25.88 -4.57
C ASN A 115 -29.97 24.62 -4.68
N LEU A 116 -29.66 24.16 -5.90
CA LEU A 116 -28.75 23.05 -6.13
C LEU A 116 -27.32 23.42 -5.71
N ASN A 117 -26.83 24.59 -6.15
CA ASN A 117 -25.49 25.07 -5.80
C ASN A 117 -25.32 25.21 -4.29
N VAL A 118 -26.29 25.80 -3.59
CA VAL A 118 -26.26 25.92 -2.12
C VAL A 118 -26.16 24.55 -1.43
N LYS A 119 -26.82 23.51 -1.97
CA LYS A 119 -26.70 22.15 -1.43
C LYS A 119 -25.33 21.54 -1.69
N ILE A 120 -24.77 21.78 -2.89
CA ILE A 120 -23.45 21.29 -3.27
C ILE A 120 -22.36 21.98 -2.43
N ASP A 121 -22.41 23.30 -2.29
CA ASP A 121 -21.48 24.08 -1.46
C ASP A 121 -21.47 23.57 -0.02
N LYS A 122 -22.66 23.33 0.56
CA LYS A 122 -22.79 22.75 1.91
C LYS A 122 -22.16 21.36 1.99
N ARG A 123 -22.40 20.51 0.99
CA ARG A 123 -21.87 19.14 0.92
C ARG A 123 -20.34 19.15 0.79
N GLU A 124 -19.78 20.07 0.01
CA GLU A 124 -18.34 20.26 -0.17
C GLU A 124 -17.64 20.69 1.14
N VAL A 125 -18.22 21.66 1.87
CA VAL A 125 -17.70 22.07 3.18
C VAL A 125 -17.77 20.94 4.22
N ILE A 126 -18.85 20.16 4.20
CA ILE A 126 -18.97 18.98 5.08
C ILE A 126 -17.96 17.91 4.66
N TYR A 127 -17.74 17.72 3.37
CA TYR A 127 -16.78 16.77 2.83
C TYR A 127 -15.39 17.05 3.37
N THR A 128 -14.88 18.28 3.26
CA THR A 128 -13.53 18.65 3.76
C THR A 128 -13.39 18.40 5.27
N THR A 129 -14.41 18.73 6.05
CA THR A 129 -14.43 18.45 7.51
C THR A 129 -14.40 16.94 7.80
N ASN A 130 -15.14 16.16 7.01
CA ASN A 130 -15.18 14.71 7.12
C ASN A 130 -13.85 14.07 6.70
N GLN A 131 -13.12 14.62 5.73
CA GLN A 131 -11.82 14.09 5.31
C GLN A 131 -10.86 13.98 6.49
N TYR A 132 -10.70 15.08 7.25
CA TYR A 132 -9.86 15.10 8.45
C TYR A 132 -10.33 14.09 9.49
N THR A 133 -11.65 14.01 9.71
CA THR A 133 -12.24 13.08 10.68
C THR A 133 -11.97 11.62 10.30
N VAL A 134 -12.13 11.28 9.01
CA VAL A 134 -11.87 9.93 8.49
C VAL A 134 -10.38 9.61 8.53
N ALA A 135 -9.51 10.52 8.12
CA ALA A 135 -8.06 10.35 8.21
C ALA A 135 -7.59 10.10 9.66
N ALA A 136 -8.18 10.82 10.63
CA ALA A 136 -7.93 10.58 12.05
C ALA A 136 -8.43 9.20 12.51
N ILE A 137 -9.61 8.76 12.07
CA ILE A 137 -10.14 7.41 12.36
C ILE A 137 -9.21 6.33 11.81
N ILE A 138 -8.77 6.47 10.56
CA ILE A 138 -7.83 5.53 9.92
C ILE A 138 -6.55 5.44 10.75
N THR A 139 -5.95 6.60 11.02
CA THR A 139 -4.68 6.71 11.76
C THR A 139 -4.78 6.14 13.17
N LYS A 140 -5.92 6.29 13.84
CA LYS A 140 -6.10 5.87 15.23
C LYS A 140 -6.47 4.39 15.37
N HIS A 141 -7.31 3.87 14.49
CA HIS A 141 -7.98 2.58 14.69
C HIS A 141 -7.63 1.52 13.64
N PHE A 142 -7.25 1.92 12.42
CA PHE A 142 -7.10 1.00 11.28
C PHE A 142 -5.67 0.80 10.82
N ILE A 143 -4.69 1.48 11.42
CA ILE A 143 -3.27 1.23 11.14
C ILE A 143 -2.58 0.72 12.41
N THR A 144 -1.53 -0.09 12.23
CA THR A 144 -0.68 -0.52 13.35
C THR A 144 0.28 0.59 13.77
N GLN A 145 0.90 0.46 14.95
CA GLN A 145 1.89 1.43 15.40
C GLN A 145 3.08 1.53 14.43
N ALA A 146 3.55 0.39 13.90
CA ALA A 146 4.61 0.36 12.90
C ALA A 146 4.25 1.13 11.62
N MET A 147 3.00 1.00 11.14
CA MET A 147 2.52 1.79 9.99
C MET A 147 2.52 3.29 10.31
N ARG A 148 2.05 3.65 11.53
CA ARG A 148 2.01 5.05 11.97
C ARG A 148 3.40 5.66 12.04
N ASP A 149 4.36 4.94 12.59
CA ASP A 149 5.75 5.39 12.70
C ASP A 149 6.34 5.62 11.30
N LYS A 150 6.11 4.69 10.36
CA LYS A 150 6.55 4.82 8.96
C LYS A 150 5.95 6.04 8.25
N LEU A 151 4.64 6.26 8.40
CA LEU A 151 3.96 7.45 7.86
C LEU A 151 4.44 8.74 8.52
N SER A 152 4.71 8.73 9.83
CA SER A 152 5.16 9.92 10.56
C SER A 152 6.57 10.38 10.19
N ASN A 153 7.38 9.48 9.63
CA ASN A 153 8.72 9.79 9.15
C ASN A 153 8.72 10.41 7.74
N GLU A 154 7.57 10.46 7.06
CA GLU A 154 7.48 11.08 5.75
C GLU A 154 7.44 12.60 5.83
N SER A 155 8.00 13.26 4.80
CA SER A 155 8.07 14.72 4.74
C SER A 155 6.69 15.39 4.64
N ASP A 156 5.70 14.70 4.07
CA ASP A 156 4.34 15.16 3.82
C ASP A 156 3.32 14.66 4.88
N TRP A 157 3.80 14.24 6.06
CA TRP A 157 2.95 13.68 7.11
C TRP A 157 1.79 14.58 7.55
N LEU A 158 1.96 15.90 7.54
CA LEU A 158 0.90 16.84 7.90
C LEU A 158 -0.24 16.81 6.86
N ASP A 159 0.11 16.83 5.58
CA ASP A 159 -0.85 16.78 4.47
C ASP A 159 -1.62 15.44 4.47
N LEU A 160 -0.94 14.34 4.79
CA LEU A 160 -1.54 13.01 4.91
C LEU A 160 -2.60 12.92 6.03
N LYS A 161 -2.54 13.79 7.06
CA LYS A 161 -3.58 13.82 8.11
C LYS A 161 -4.84 14.54 7.69
N GLU A 162 -4.75 15.42 6.71
CA GLU A 162 -5.87 16.22 6.24
C GLU A 162 -6.62 15.52 5.09
N ASP A 163 -5.93 14.63 4.36
CA ASP A 163 -6.47 13.93 3.21
C ASP A 163 -6.51 12.39 3.40
N HIS A 164 -7.73 11.85 3.56
CA HIS A 164 -7.95 10.41 3.70
C HIS A 164 -7.61 9.59 2.44
N VAL A 165 -7.75 10.16 1.24
CA VAL A 165 -7.43 9.46 -0.03
C VAL A 165 -5.93 9.34 -0.19
N MET A 166 -5.22 10.45 0.01
CA MET A 166 -3.76 10.47 -0.07
C MET A 166 -3.15 9.53 0.96
N LEU A 167 -3.68 9.54 2.20
CA LEU A 167 -3.32 8.61 3.25
C LEU A 167 -3.51 7.14 2.85
N LEU A 168 -4.69 6.78 2.33
CA LEU A 168 -4.95 5.40 1.91
C LEU A 168 -4.05 4.96 0.75
N LYS A 169 -3.77 5.85 -0.22
CA LYS A 169 -2.83 5.55 -1.31
C LYS A 169 -1.44 5.26 -0.76
N ARG A 170 -0.98 6.06 0.20
CA ARG A 170 0.33 5.89 0.84
C ARG A 170 0.41 4.60 1.65
N ILE A 171 -0.63 4.30 2.44
CA ILE A 171 -0.77 3.03 3.17
C ILE A 171 -0.68 1.85 2.20
N LYS A 172 -1.41 1.90 1.08
CA LYS A 172 -1.37 0.84 0.06
C LYS A 172 0.06 0.63 -0.46
N THR A 173 0.76 1.71 -0.79
CA THR A 173 2.17 1.67 -1.22
C THR A 173 3.05 0.98 -0.18
N PHE A 174 2.95 1.37 1.09
CA PHE A 174 3.74 0.76 2.16
C PHE A 174 3.40 -0.69 2.46
N MET A 175 2.17 -1.12 2.23
CA MET A 175 1.82 -2.54 2.34
C MET A 175 2.37 -3.38 1.19
N THR A 176 2.55 -2.77 0.01
CA THR A 176 3.09 -3.45 -1.18
C THR A 176 4.63 -3.43 -1.24
N ILE A 177 5.24 -2.33 -0.79
CA ILE A 177 6.69 -2.15 -0.78
C ILE A 177 7.22 -2.66 0.55
N THR A 178 7.86 -3.83 0.52
CA THR A 178 8.61 -4.33 1.68
C THR A 178 10.02 -3.75 1.69
N ASP A 179 10.62 -3.61 2.87
CA ASP A 179 12.03 -3.17 2.96
C ASP A 179 12.94 -4.15 2.20
N LYS A 180 12.57 -5.43 2.11
CA LYS A 180 13.27 -6.43 1.28
C LYS A 180 13.29 -6.04 -0.20
N THR A 181 12.17 -5.57 -0.75
CA THR A 181 12.11 -5.09 -2.14
C THR A 181 12.98 -3.84 -2.35
N GLU A 182 13.00 -2.90 -1.41
CA GLU A 182 13.90 -1.73 -1.48
C GLU A 182 15.37 -2.14 -1.46
N TRP A 183 15.76 -3.03 -0.53
CA TRP A 183 17.13 -3.54 -0.44
C TRP A 183 17.55 -4.38 -1.65
N GLN A 184 16.64 -5.17 -2.24
CA GLN A 184 16.91 -5.91 -3.47
C GLN A 184 17.12 -4.98 -4.67
N HIS A 185 16.26 -3.97 -4.83
CA HIS A 185 16.43 -2.98 -5.89
C HIS A 185 17.68 -2.12 -5.69
N PHE A 186 18.00 -1.75 -4.45
CA PHE A 186 19.24 -1.04 -4.13
C PHE A 186 20.47 -1.88 -4.45
N GLY A 187 20.49 -3.15 -4.02
CA GLY A 187 21.58 -4.08 -4.32
C GLY A 187 21.77 -4.30 -5.82
N LEU A 188 20.68 -4.45 -6.57
CA LEU A 188 20.72 -4.51 -8.03
C LEU A 188 21.33 -3.24 -8.63
N MET A 189 20.84 -2.06 -8.23
CA MET A 189 21.34 -0.78 -8.72
C MET A 189 22.83 -0.58 -8.42
N GLU A 190 23.28 -0.94 -7.23
CA GLU A 190 24.69 -0.82 -6.85
C GLU A 190 25.58 -1.75 -7.67
N SER A 191 25.18 -3.01 -7.85
CA SER A 191 25.89 -3.97 -8.71
C SER A 191 25.93 -3.50 -10.17
N LEU A 192 24.82 -2.98 -10.70
CA LEU A 192 24.74 -2.48 -12.07
C LEU A 192 25.62 -1.24 -12.27
N LYS A 193 25.64 -0.32 -11.29
CA LYS A 193 26.53 0.84 -11.30
C LYS A 193 27.99 0.43 -11.27
N ARG A 194 28.37 -0.58 -10.48
CA ARG A 194 29.75 -1.10 -10.45
C ARG A 194 30.14 -1.68 -11.81
N PHE A 195 29.30 -2.54 -12.37
CA PHE A 195 29.50 -3.16 -13.67
C PHE A 195 29.66 -2.13 -14.80
N MET A 196 28.73 -1.19 -14.92
CA MET A 196 28.76 -0.15 -15.97
C MET A 196 29.96 0.81 -15.84
N ASN A 197 30.47 1.01 -14.63
CA ASN A 197 31.66 1.84 -14.39
C ASN A 197 32.96 1.01 -14.30
N CYS A 198 32.94 -0.27 -14.69
CA CYS A 198 34.11 -1.12 -14.63
C CYS A 198 35.06 -0.83 -15.80
N THR A 199 35.99 0.10 -15.57
CA THR A 199 37.06 0.43 -16.50
C THR A 199 38.39 -0.20 -16.08
N GLN A 200 39.26 -0.47 -17.06
CA GLN A 200 40.62 -0.91 -16.81
C GLN A 200 41.41 0.20 -16.10
N LYS A 201 42.13 -0.14 -15.03
CA LYS A 201 42.98 0.80 -14.30
C LYS A 201 44.35 0.95 -14.96
N GLN A 202 45.03 2.07 -14.74
CA GLN A 202 46.33 2.39 -15.35
C GLN A 202 47.43 1.35 -15.11
N ASN A 203 47.42 0.66 -13.96
CA ASN A 203 48.42 -0.35 -13.57
C ASN A 203 47.83 -1.77 -13.48
N GLU A 204 46.73 -2.04 -14.20
CA GLU A 204 46.04 -3.34 -14.16
C GLU A 204 46.31 -4.13 -15.45
N SER A 205 46.69 -5.41 -15.29
CA SER A 205 46.85 -6.30 -16.44
C SER A 205 45.50 -6.55 -17.12
N VAL A 206 45.52 -6.78 -18.43
CA VAL A 206 44.29 -7.04 -19.20
C VAL A 206 43.53 -8.25 -18.65
N ASN A 207 44.24 -9.28 -18.19
CA ASN A 207 43.64 -10.48 -17.63
C ASN A 207 42.97 -10.21 -16.27
N ASP A 208 43.59 -9.38 -15.43
CA ASP A 208 43.02 -9.01 -14.13
C ASP A 208 41.77 -8.13 -14.31
N TYR A 209 41.82 -7.20 -15.28
CA TYR A 209 40.65 -6.40 -15.66
C TYR A 209 39.50 -7.30 -16.14
N ARG A 210 39.78 -8.21 -17.09
CA ARG A 210 38.78 -9.15 -17.62
C ARG A 210 38.12 -9.95 -16.50
N ARG A 211 38.91 -10.52 -15.59
CA ARG A 211 38.39 -11.31 -14.46
C ARG A 211 37.49 -10.48 -13.54
N ARG A 212 37.86 -9.22 -13.29
CA ARG A 212 37.07 -8.29 -12.47
C ARG A 212 35.78 -7.84 -13.17
N PHE A 213 35.84 -7.64 -14.48
CA PHE A 213 34.68 -7.33 -15.32
C PHE A 213 33.69 -8.49 -15.35
N GLU A 214 34.17 -9.71 -15.63
CA GLU A 214 33.35 -10.95 -15.61
C GLU A 214 32.70 -11.14 -14.23
N ALA A 215 33.45 -11.00 -13.13
CA ALA A 215 32.90 -11.13 -11.78
C ALA A 215 31.81 -10.10 -11.46
N GLN A 216 31.92 -8.87 -11.98
CA GLN A 216 30.87 -7.86 -11.81
C GLN A 216 29.65 -8.12 -12.71
N ALA A 217 29.85 -8.69 -13.90
CA ALA A 217 28.78 -9.13 -14.78
C ALA A 217 27.99 -10.27 -14.13
N ASP A 218 28.68 -11.28 -13.61
CA ASP A 218 28.09 -12.43 -12.92
C ASP A 218 27.23 -12.00 -11.73
N GLN A 219 27.70 -11.02 -10.95
CA GLN A 219 26.95 -10.48 -9.81
C GLN A 219 25.64 -9.80 -10.24
N VAL A 220 25.61 -9.17 -11.41
CA VAL A 220 24.39 -8.58 -11.97
C VAL A 220 23.46 -9.68 -12.49
N PHE A 221 23.99 -10.69 -13.18
CA PHE A 221 23.23 -11.83 -13.68
C PHE A 221 22.66 -12.73 -12.57
N GLU A 222 23.33 -12.85 -11.43
CA GLU A 222 22.82 -13.58 -10.27
C GLU A 222 21.55 -12.93 -9.70
N ILE A 223 21.46 -11.59 -9.75
CA ILE A 223 20.31 -10.83 -9.23
C ILE A 223 19.18 -10.77 -10.26
N LEU A 224 19.49 -10.55 -11.54
CA LEU A 224 18.50 -10.38 -12.62
C LEU A 224 18.03 -11.72 -13.21
N GLY A 225 18.90 -12.73 -13.22
CA GLY A 225 18.77 -13.93 -14.05
C GLY A 225 19.54 -13.79 -15.37
N THR A 226 20.08 -14.90 -15.86
CA THR A 226 20.90 -14.95 -17.09
C THR A 226 20.15 -14.55 -18.36
N ASP A 227 18.84 -14.76 -18.36
CA ASP A 227 18.02 -14.62 -19.58
C ASP A 227 17.41 -13.22 -19.73
N VAL A 228 17.67 -12.30 -18.80
CA VAL A 228 17.01 -10.98 -18.79
C VAL A 228 17.27 -10.20 -20.06
N LEU A 229 18.50 -10.21 -20.57
CA LEU A 229 18.84 -9.51 -21.81
C LEU A 229 18.19 -10.18 -23.03
N HIS A 230 18.11 -11.52 -23.04
CA HIS A 230 17.48 -12.26 -24.11
C HIS A 230 15.95 -12.04 -24.14
N VAL A 231 15.30 -12.07 -22.98
CA VAL A 231 13.86 -11.75 -22.82
C VAL A 231 13.58 -10.29 -23.18
N TYR A 232 14.47 -9.37 -22.82
CA TYR A 232 14.35 -7.96 -23.19
C TYR A 232 14.43 -7.75 -24.71
N ALA A 233 15.43 -8.37 -25.37
CA ALA A 233 15.59 -8.28 -26.82
C ALA A 233 14.39 -8.86 -27.58
N THR A 234 13.87 -10.01 -27.13
CA THR A 234 12.75 -10.70 -27.80
C THR A 234 11.37 -10.06 -27.56
N LYS A 235 11.20 -9.24 -26.51
CA LYS A 235 9.90 -8.61 -26.18
C LYS A 235 9.80 -7.12 -26.50
N THR A 236 10.91 -6.46 -26.80
CA THR A 236 10.92 -5.01 -27.05
C THR A 236 10.71 -4.74 -28.54
N MET A 237 9.64 -4.01 -28.89
CA MET A 237 9.19 -3.84 -30.28
C MET A 237 10.23 -3.26 -31.25
N GLY A 238 11.30 -2.60 -30.76
CA GLY A 238 12.39 -2.10 -31.60
C GLY A 238 13.48 -3.13 -31.97
N TYR A 239 13.53 -4.29 -31.30
CA TYR A 239 14.52 -5.34 -31.55
C TYR A 239 13.96 -6.54 -32.34
N LEU A 240 12.63 -6.67 -32.43
CA LEU A 240 11.96 -7.68 -33.25
C LEU A 240 12.29 -7.54 -34.75
N ASP A 241 12.53 -6.30 -35.21
CA ASP A 241 12.88 -6.01 -36.61
C ASP A 241 14.36 -6.32 -36.96
N LEU A 242 15.18 -6.67 -35.96
CA LEU A 242 16.61 -6.98 -36.15
C LEU A 242 16.87 -8.48 -36.36
N ASP A 243 16.01 -9.37 -35.85
CA ASP A 243 16.18 -10.82 -35.97
C ASP A 243 16.18 -11.31 -37.43
N ASP A 244 15.50 -10.60 -38.35
CA ASP A 244 15.43 -10.97 -39.76
C ASP A 244 16.65 -10.55 -40.60
N LYS A 245 17.49 -9.63 -40.11
CA LYS A 245 18.63 -9.07 -40.89
C LYS A 245 19.99 -9.63 -40.52
N PHE A 246 20.15 -10.22 -39.33
CA PHE A 246 21.46 -10.65 -38.82
C PHE A 246 21.70 -12.16 -38.84
N LEU A 247 20.70 -12.98 -39.19
CA LEU A 247 20.84 -14.44 -39.34
C LEU A 247 21.07 -14.91 -40.79
N GLN A 248 21.27 -13.99 -41.74
CA GLN A 248 21.52 -14.30 -43.15
C GLN A 248 22.91 -13.89 -43.62
N HIS A 249 23.98 -14.41 -43.03
CA HIS A 249 25.25 -14.53 -43.76
C HIS A 249 25.99 -15.82 -43.36
N PRO A 250 26.43 -16.65 -44.33
CA PRO A 250 27.21 -17.87 -44.11
C PRO A 250 28.64 -17.61 -43.64
#